data_AF-Q5BXP1-F1
#
_entry.id   AF-Q5BXP1-F1
#
_cell.length_a   1.000
_cell.length_b   1.000
_cell.length_c   1.000
_cell.angle_alpha   90.00
_cell.angle_beta   90.00
_cell.angle_gamma   90.00
#
_symmetry.space_group_name_H-M   'P 1'
#
loop_
_entity.id
_entity.type
_entity.pdbx_description
1 polymer ?
#
loop_
_entity_poly.entity_id
_entity_poly.type
_entity_poly.pdbx_seq_one_letter_code
_entity_poly.pdbx_strand_id
1 'polypeptide(L)'
;LDFWECHYSLVSINLPSFLESSASKILNTGKYLNVVQQCVSTFNFLADSYELPACEEVVYNKEHSVFLDKIDQAHLYASNLLLKLMLQQKDLKEHLKSVKRFFLLDQGDFIVHFMDAAAGELRKNSEVVSQLRLSSLLELALRTSTANADPFKDNLMVVIFQFDLISQILLVLRAGSEDEPNNVLPIEDKNLSGFEAFCLDYRVGWPIDLVLNRQVMDRYQMLFRHLLYCKHVERLLCNS
;
A
#
# COMPACT_ATOMS: atom_id res chain seq x y z
N LEU A 1 1.75 -9.86 -5.30
CA LEU A 1 2.10 -9.75 -6.74
C LEU A 1 1.43 -8.49 -7.26
N ASP A 2 2.23 -7.52 -7.69
CA ASP A 2 1.76 -6.20 -8.08
C ASP A 2 0.97 -6.27 -9.40
N PHE A 3 -0.23 -5.68 -9.41
CA PHE A 3 -1.12 -5.62 -10.57
C PHE A 3 -0.38 -5.14 -11.83
N TRP A 4 0.52 -4.17 -11.67
CA TRP A 4 1.29 -3.52 -12.73
C TRP A 4 2.24 -4.45 -13.47
N GLU A 5 2.75 -5.49 -12.82
CA GLU A 5 3.79 -6.36 -13.39
C GLU A 5 3.22 -7.67 -13.93
N CYS A 6 2.14 -8.17 -13.33
CA CYS A 6 1.67 -9.54 -13.61
C CYS A 6 0.64 -9.66 -14.74
N HIS A 7 -0.11 -8.60 -15.03
CA HIS A 7 -1.26 -8.70 -15.95
C HIS A 7 -0.94 -8.30 -17.39
N TYR A 8 0.07 -7.46 -17.60
CA TYR A 8 0.43 -7.01 -18.94
C TYR A 8 1.95 -6.91 -19.09
N SER A 9 2.47 -7.67 -20.06
CA SER A 9 3.87 -7.69 -20.45
C SER A 9 4.04 -7.31 -21.93
N LEU A 10 5.21 -6.78 -22.27
CA LEU A 10 5.58 -6.53 -23.66
C LEU A 10 6.13 -7.81 -24.27
N VAL A 11 5.69 -8.12 -25.48
CA VAL A 11 6.21 -9.24 -26.27
C VAL A 11 7.23 -8.71 -27.27
N SER A 12 8.52 -8.79 -26.92
CA SER A 12 9.61 -8.16 -27.69
C SER A 12 9.70 -8.63 -29.14
N ILE A 13 9.29 -9.86 -29.45
CA ILE A 13 9.29 -10.39 -30.83
C ILE A 13 8.27 -9.70 -31.75
N ASN A 14 7.20 -9.15 -31.18
CA ASN A 14 6.14 -8.47 -31.95
C ASN A 14 6.31 -6.95 -31.93
N LEU A 15 7.39 -6.44 -31.33
CA LEU A 15 7.62 -5.02 -31.17
C LEU A 15 8.31 -4.44 -32.42
N PRO A 16 7.69 -3.49 -33.14
CA PRO A 16 8.36 -2.81 -34.23
C PRO A 16 9.51 -1.95 -33.72
N SER A 17 10.69 -2.03 -34.36
CA SER A 17 11.90 -1.32 -33.93
C SER A 17 11.74 0.21 -33.84
N PHE A 18 10.87 0.79 -34.66
CA PHE A 18 10.59 2.24 -34.63
C PHE A 18 9.73 2.68 -33.43
N LEU A 19 9.10 1.76 -32.70
CA LEU A 19 8.31 2.03 -31.49
C LEU A 19 9.02 1.62 -30.21
N GLU A 20 10.24 1.08 -30.30
CA GLU A 20 10.97 0.56 -29.14
C GLU A 20 11.18 1.60 -28.05
N SER A 21 11.42 2.86 -28.43
CA SER A 21 11.55 3.99 -27.50
C SER A 21 10.24 4.35 -26.78
N SER A 22 9.08 4.08 -27.37
CA SER A 22 7.74 4.43 -26.84
C SER A 22 6.93 3.21 -26.39
N ALA A 23 7.50 2.01 -26.46
CA ALA A 23 6.82 0.75 -26.16
C ALA A 23 6.27 0.71 -24.73
N SER A 24 7.09 1.14 -23.77
CA SER A 24 6.71 1.22 -22.35
C SER A 24 5.59 2.23 -22.12
N LYS A 25 5.63 3.38 -22.80
CA LYS A 25 4.57 4.39 -22.75
C LYS A 25 3.26 3.82 -23.26
N ILE A 26 3.26 3.17 -24.43
CA ILE A 26 2.05 2.56 -25.02
C ILE A 26 1.44 1.52 -24.07
N LEU A 27 2.28 0.64 -23.52
CA LEU A 27 1.85 -0.36 -22.55
C LEU A 27 1.21 0.29 -21.32
N ASN A 28 1.86 1.29 -20.74
CA ASN A 28 1.36 1.99 -19.55
C ASN A 28 0.08 2.77 -19.85
N THR A 29 -0.04 3.40 -21.02
CA THR A 29 -1.28 4.06 -21.47
C THR A 29 -2.44 3.08 -21.44
N GLY A 30 -2.26 1.88 -22.00
CA GLY A 30 -3.27 0.81 -21.97
C GLY A 30 -3.60 0.35 -20.55
N LYS A 31 -2.58 0.14 -19.71
CA LYS A 31 -2.77 -0.24 -18.30
C LYS A 31 -3.60 0.82 -17.54
N TYR A 32 -3.27 2.10 -17.70
CA TYR A 32 -3.99 3.21 -17.04
C TYR A 32 -5.45 3.26 -17.47
N LEU A 33 -5.72 3.17 -18.77
CA LEU A 33 -7.08 3.17 -19.30
C LEU A 33 -7.88 1.96 -18.82
N ASN A 34 -7.25 0.78 -18.72
CA ASN A 34 -7.92 -0.41 -18.20
C ASN A 34 -8.32 -0.25 -16.72
N VAL A 35 -7.44 0.31 -15.88
CA VAL A 35 -7.76 0.59 -14.47
C VAL A 35 -8.96 1.55 -14.38
N VAL A 36 -8.96 2.60 -15.19
CA VAL A 36 -10.08 3.55 -15.24
C VAL A 36 -11.35 2.87 -15.71
N GLN A 37 -11.30 2.07 -16.76
CA GLN A 37 -12.45 1.34 -17.30
C GLN A 37 -13.03 0.38 -16.27
N GLN A 38 -12.20 -0.40 -15.58
CA GLN A 38 -12.64 -1.28 -14.50
C GLN A 38 -13.32 -0.50 -13.37
N CYS A 39 -12.81 0.67 -13.00
CA CYS A 39 -13.45 1.54 -12.02
C CYS A 39 -14.82 2.05 -12.51
N VAL A 40 -14.93 2.44 -13.78
CA VAL A 40 -16.19 2.91 -14.36
C VAL A 40 -17.22 1.78 -14.40
N SER A 41 -16.85 0.59 -14.86
CA SER A 41 -17.74 -0.58 -14.96
C SER A 41 -18.16 -1.14 -13.61
N THR A 42 -17.24 -1.20 -12.64
CA THR A 42 -17.52 -1.81 -11.33
C THR A 42 -18.41 -0.91 -10.48
N PHE A 43 -18.29 0.41 -10.64
CA PHE A 43 -18.95 1.35 -9.75
C PHE A 43 -20.01 2.24 -10.45
N ASN A 44 -20.20 2.15 -11.78
CA ASN A 44 -21.05 3.04 -12.60
C ASN A 44 -20.63 4.53 -12.54
N PHE A 45 -19.34 4.82 -12.39
CA PHE A 45 -18.89 6.11 -11.84
C PHE A 45 -18.84 7.32 -12.80
N LEU A 46 -18.96 7.19 -14.12
CA LEU A 46 -18.71 8.33 -15.04
C LEU A 46 -19.46 8.24 -16.38
N ALA A 47 -20.79 8.14 -16.37
CA ALA A 47 -21.54 8.26 -17.64
C ALA A 47 -21.42 9.68 -18.27
N ASP A 48 -21.25 10.73 -17.45
CA ASP A 48 -21.35 12.12 -17.93
C ASP A 48 -20.02 12.86 -18.14
N SER A 49 -18.87 12.24 -17.84
CA SER A 49 -17.55 12.92 -17.96
C SER A 49 -16.40 12.04 -18.47
N TYR A 50 -16.69 10.79 -18.83
CA TYR A 50 -15.75 9.88 -19.48
C TYR A 50 -16.00 9.89 -21.00
N GLU A 51 -15.52 10.93 -21.67
CA GLU A 51 -15.44 10.93 -23.13
C GLU A 51 -14.06 10.41 -23.53
N LEU A 52 -14.01 9.15 -23.97
CA LEU A 52 -12.84 8.65 -24.69
C LEU A 52 -12.60 9.59 -25.89
N PRO A 53 -11.35 10.04 -26.11
CA PRO A 53 -11.02 10.83 -27.28
C PRO A 53 -11.50 10.12 -28.54
N ALA A 54 -11.98 10.88 -29.52
CA ALA A 54 -12.36 10.31 -30.81
C ALA A 54 -11.18 9.50 -31.38
N CYS A 55 -11.48 8.33 -31.95
CA CYS A 55 -10.46 7.46 -32.51
C CYS A 55 -9.77 8.18 -33.68
N GLU A 56 -8.51 8.59 -33.48
CA GLU A 56 -7.71 9.18 -34.53
C GLU A 56 -6.96 8.11 -35.31
N GLU A 57 -6.93 8.23 -36.63
CA GLU A 57 -6.05 7.40 -37.44
C GLU A 57 -4.58 7.74 -37.18
N VAL A 58 -3.79 6.70 -36.93
CA VAL A 58 -2.34 6.77 -36.74
C VAL A 58 -1.68 6.29 -38.03
N VAL A 59 -1.17 7.24 -38.83
CA VAL A 59 -0.47 6.95 -40.08
C VAL A 59 1.04 6.95 -39.83
N TYR A 60 1.72 5.89 -40.24
CA TYR A 60 3.17 5.82 -40.17
C TYR A 60 3.80 6.76 -41.21
N ASN A 61 4.68 7.65 -40.75
CA ASN A 61 5.47 8.50 -41.62
C ASN A 61 6.94 8.46 -41.16
N LYS A 62 7.86 8.13 -42.08
CA LYS A 62 9.30 8.01 -41.79
C LYS A 62 9.99 9.35 -41.53
N GLU A 63 9.47 10.45 -42.09
CA GLU A 63 10.11 11.77 -42.04
C GLU A 63 9.55 12.64 -40.93
N HIS A 64 8.28 12.43 -40.57
CA HIS A 64 7.59 13.16 -39.52
C HIS A 64 7.03 12.20 -38.47
N SER A 65 7.59 12.25 -37.27
CA SER A 65 7.16 11.45 -36.13
C SER A 65 5.86 11.94 -35.49
N VAL A 66 4.89 12.40 -36.27
CA VAL A 66 3.58 12.90 -35.79
C VAL A 66 2.83 11.83 -34.99
N PHE A 67 3.05 10.55 -35.31
CA PHE A 67 2.49 9.44 -34.53
C PHE A 67 3.08 9.34 -33.12
N LEU A 68 4.33 9.78 -32.89
CA LEU A 68 4.92 9.84 -31.54
C LEU A 68 4.23 10.92 -30.70
N ASP A 69 3.95 12.08 -31.29
CA ASP A 69 3.23 13.16 -30.60
C ASP A 69 1.81 12.70 -30.21
N LYS A 70 1.13 11.96 -31.08
CA LYS A 70 -0.17 11.36 -30.76
C LYS A 70 -0.09 10.34 -29.62
N ILE A 71 0.95 9.49 -29.62
CA ILE A 71 1.17 8.52 -28.52
C ILE A 71 1.40 9.26 -27.20
N ASP A 72 2.19 10.33 -27.22
CA ASP A 72 2.46 11.14 -26.03
C ASP A 72 1.20 11.86 -25.54
N GLN A 73 0.38 12.41 -26.43
CA GLN A 73 -0.92 12.99 -26.08
C GLN A 73 -1.87 11.97 -25.46
N ALA A 74 -1.97 10.76 -26.05
CA ALA A 74 -2.79 9.69 -25.51
C ALA A 74 -2.30 9.23 -24.14
N HIS A 75 -0.98 9.13 -23.95
CA HIS A 75 -0.37 8.79 -22.68
C HIS A 75 -0.68 9.83 -21.60
N LEU A 76 -0.48 11.12 -21.90
CA LEU A 76 -0.77 12.23 -20.99
C LEU A 76 -2.25 12.28 -20.62
N TYR A 77 -3.14 12.05 -21.57
CA TYR A 77 -4.58 11.98 -21.32
C TYR A 77 -4.89 10.83 -20.35
N ALA A 78 -4.41 9.61 -20.63
CA ALA A 78 -4.65 8.44 -19.79
C ALA A 78 -4.08 8.60 -18.36
N SER A 79 -2.86 9.15 -18.23
CA SER A 79 -2.23 9.38 -16.94
C SER A 79 -2.96 10.44 -16.12
N ASN A 80 -3.37 11.55 -16.75
CA ASN A 80 -4.13 12.60 -16.08
C ASN A 80 -5.50 12.09 -15.64
N LEU A 81 -6.15 11.27 -16.46
CA LEU A 81 -7.44 10.68 -16.14
C LEU A 81 -7.35 9.75 -14.92
N LEU A 82 -6.37 8.84 -14.92
CA LEU A 82 -6.12 7.96 -13.78
C LEU A 82 -5.79 8.75 -12.52
N LEU A 83 -4.91 9.75 -12.62
CA LEU A 83 -4.52 10.59 -11.49
C LEU A 83 -5.72 11.35 -10.91
N LYS A 84 -6.55 11.94 -11.79
CA LYS A 84 -7.78 12.64 -11.39
C LYS A 84 -8.73 11.70 -10.65
N LEU A 85 -8.89 10.47 -11.14
CA LEU A 85 -9.70 9.44 -10.49
C LEU A 85 -9.15 9.09 -9.09
N MET A 86 -7.85 8.80 -8.98
CA MET A 86 -7.22 8.48 -7.68
C MET A 86 -7.34 9.61 -6.67
N LEU A 87 -7.06 10.85 -7.09
CA LEU A 87 -6.95 12.00 -6.18
C LEU A 87 -8.30 12.59 -5.80
N GLN A 88 -9.25 12.68 -6.74
CA GLN A 88 -10.51 13.39 -6.52
C GLN A 88 -11.66 12.47 -6.11
N GLN A 89 -11.69 11.23 -6.61
CA GLN A 89 -12.84 10.33 -6.43
C GLN A 89 -12.58 9.25 -5.39
N LYS A 90 -11.32 8.83 -5.23
CA LYS A 90 -10.93 7.77 -4.30
C LYS A 90 -10.07 8.29 -3.14
N ASP A 91 -10.00 9.60 -2.99
CA ASP A 91 -9.37 10.30 -1.86
C ASP A 91 -7.99 9.77 -1.46
N LEU A 92 -7.16 9.39 -2.44
CA LEU A 92 -5.82 8.84 -2.19
C LEU A 92 -4.99 9.73 -1.26
N LYS A 93 -5.14 11.06 -1.38
CA LYS A 93 -4.48 12.03 -0.51
C LYS A 93 -4.88 11.87 0.96
N GLU A 94 -6.15 11.63 1.24
CA GLU A 94 -6.63 11.45 2.60
C GLU A 94 -6.23 10.08 3.15
N HIS A 95 -6.24 9.02 2.33
CA HIS A 95 -5.66 7.73 2.70
C HIS A 95 -4.18 7.85 3.12
N LEU A 96 -3.36 8.59 2.36
CA LEU A 96 -1.95 8.82 2.70
C LEU A 96 -1.79 9.60 4.02
N LYS A 97 -2.69 10.56 4.30
CA LYS A 97 -2.71 11.25 5.60
C LYS A 97 -3.07 10.31 6.74
N SER A 98 -4.06 9.44 6.56
CA SER A 98 -4.42 8.41 7.56
C SER A 98 -3.25 7.47 7.82
N VAL A 99 -2.57 6.99 6.78
CA VAL A 99 -1.35 6.16 6.93
C VAL A 99 -0.28 6.91 7.72
N LYS A 100 -0.02 8.19 7.42
CA LYS A 100 0.90 9.01 8.23
C LYS A 100 0.45 9.09 9.69
N ARG A 101 -0.82 9.40 9.95
CA ARG A 101 -1.37 9.56 11.31
C ARG A 101 -1.19 8.31 12.16
N PHE A 102 -1.45 7.15 11.57
CA PHE A 102 -1.44 5.87 12.28
C PHE A 102 -0.06 5.20 12.34
N PHE A 103 0.67 5.12 11.21
CA PHE A 103 1.94 4.39 11.15
C PHE A 103 3.14 5.23 11.59
N LEU A 104 3.11 6.53 11.35
CA LEU A 104 4.20 7.45 11.75
C LEU A 104 3.92 8.17 13.06
N LEU A 105 2.84 7.80 13.76
CA LEU A 105 2.46 8.29 15.09
C LEU A 105 2.26 9.83 15.17
N ASP A 106 1.90 10.50 14.07
CA ASP A 106 1.61 11.94 14.03
C ASP A 106 0.43 12.32 14.96
N GLN A 107 -0.55 11.41 15.10
CA GLN A 107 -1.62 11.48 16.09
C GLN A 107 -1.55 10.25 17.01
N GLY A 108 -0.43 10.09 17.72
CA GLY A 108 -0.15 8.89 18.52
C GLY A 108 -0.88 8.80 19.87
N ASP A 109 -1.87 9.64 20.16
CA ASP A 109 -2.63 9.60 21.43
C ASP A 109 -3.43 8.29 21.58
N PHE A 110 -3.98 7.77 20.47
CA PHE A 110 -4.64 6.46 20.45
C PHE A 110 -3.70 5.32 20.85
N ILE A 111 -2.42 5.39 20.46
CA ILE A 111 -1.43 4.36 20.79
C ILE A 111 -1.14 4.33 22.29
N VAL A 112 -1.13 5.49 22.95
CA VAL A 112 -0.97 5.55 24.41
C VAL A 112 -2.15 4.84 25.09
N HIS A 113 -3.38 5.21 24.74
CA HIS A 113 -4.60 4.57 25.27
C HIS A 113 -4.64 3.07 24.97
N PHE A 114 -4.29 2.68 23.74
CA PHE A 114 -4.24 1.28 23.32
C PHE A 114 -3.22 0.49 24.13
N MET A 115 -2.00 0.98 24.29
CA MET A 115 -0.96 0.29 25.04
C MET A 115 -1.34 0.08 26.51
N ASP A 116 -2.07 1.01 27.12
CA ASP A 116 -2.57 0.85 28.50
C ASP A 116 -3.67 -0.19 28.58
N ALA A 117 -4.66 -0.11 27.69
CA ALA A 117 -5.79 -1.04 27.66
C ALA A 117 -5.36 -2.47 27.27
N ALA A 118 -4.36 -2.60 26.39
CA ALA A 118 -3.84 -3.86 25.89
C ALA A 118 -2.61 -4.39 26.65
N ALA A 119 -2.11 -3.69 27.68
CA ALA A 119 -0.91 -4.08 28.42
C ALA A 119 -0.95 -5.53 28.90
N GLY A 120 -2.10 -6.01 29.37
CA GLY A 120 -2.27 -7.39 29.83
C GLY A 120 -2.23 -8.44 28.72
N GLU A 121 -2.65 -8.10 27.50
CA GLU A 121 -2.55 -8.99 26.34
C GLU A 121 -1.15 -8.94 25.72
N LEU A 122 -0.58 -7.75 25.55
CA LEU A 122 0.73 -7.55 24.93
C LEU A 122 1.90 -8.15 25.72
N ARG A 123 1.74 -8.37 27.03
CA ARG A 123 2.74 -9.06 27.88
C ARG A 123 2.76 -10.58 27.71
N LYS A 124 1.71 -11.18 27.14
CA LYS A 124 1.65 -12.63 26.93
C LYS A 124 2.62 -13.04 25.82
N ASN A 125 2.92 -14.33 25.75
CA ASN A 125 3.61 -14.88 24.58
C ASN A 125 2.72 -14.74 23.33
N SER A 126 3.31 -14.38 22.20
CA SER A 126 2.65 -14.18 20.90
C SER A 126 1.68 -15.29 20.50
N GLU A 127 1.94 -16.55 20.86
CA GLU A 127 1.08 -17.71 20.55
C GLU A 127 -0.27 -17.68 21.30
N VAL A 128 -0.32 -17.02 22.46
CA VAL A 128 -1.50 -16.99 23.34
C VAL A 128 -2.29 -15.68 23.20
N VAL A 129 -1.74 -14.69 22.49
CA VAL A 129 -2.36 -13.38 22.30
C VAL A 129 -3.60 -13.52 21.41
N SER A 130 -4.72 -12.97 21.89
CA SER A 130 -5.95 -12.94 21.09
C SER A 130 -5.96 -11.71 20.17
N GLN A 131 -5.80 -11.94 18.86
CA GLN A 131 -5.93 -10.89 17.84
C GLN A 131 -7.30 -10.20 17.93
N LEU A 132 -8.37 -10.95 18.15
CA LEU A 132 -9.73 -10.42 18.22
C LEU A 132 -9.91 -9.46 19.41
N ARG A 133 -9.32 -9.81 20.57
CA ARG A 133 -9.30 -8.91 21.74
C ARG A 133 -8.48 -7.65 21.48
N LEU A 134 -7.31 -7.77 20.86
CA LEU A 134 -6.50 -6.60 20.50
C LEU A 134 -7.24 -5.70 19.50
N SER A 135 -7.95 -6.25 18.52
CA SER A 135 -8.77 -5.48 17.59
C SER A 135 -9.86 -4.69 18.31
N SER A 136 -10.60 -5.30 19.24
CA SER A 136 -11.63 -4.58 20.02
C SER A 136 -11.02 -3.48 20.91
N LEU A 137 -9.83 -3.71 21.48
CA LEU A 137 -9.13 -2.70 22.28
C LEU A 137 -8.62 -1.55 21.42
N LEU A 138 -8.14 -1.84 20.20
CA LEU A 138 -7.71 -0.83 19.23
C LEU A 138 -8.91 0.02 18.80
N GLU A 139 -10.04 -0.60 18.46
CA GLU A 139 -11.26 0.12 18.08
C GLU A 139 -11.73 1.06 19.20
N LEU A 140 -11.71 0.59 20.44
CA LEU A 140 -12.04 1.42 21.61
C LEU A 140 -11.08 2.61 21.72
N ALA A 141 -9.77 2.38 21.63
CA ALA A 141 -8.74 3.42 21.74
C ALA A 141 -8.84 4.45 20.60
N LEU A 142 -9.15 4.03 19.38
CA LEU A 142 -9.41 4.91 18.24
C LEU A 142 -10.65 5.78 18.49
N ARG A 143 -11.73 5.20 19.02
CA ARG A 143 -12.97 5.94 19.30
C ARG A 143 -12.83 6.97 20.42
N THR A 144 -11.99 6.71 21.41
CA THR A 144 -11.78 7.60 22.58
C THR A 144 -10.69 8.65 22.37
N SER A 145 -10.02 8.65 21.22
CA SER A 145 -8.88 9.53 20.93
C SER A 145 -9.21 10.53 19.82
N THR A 146 -8.27 11.44 19.54
CA THR A 146 -8.37 12.38 18.43
C THR A 146 -8.41 11.69 17.06
N ALA A 147 -7.93 10.45 16.97
CA ALA A 147 -8.01 9.60 15.79
C ALA A 147 -9.46 9.24 15.38
N ASN A 148 -10.46 9.42 16.27
CA ASN A 148 -11.86 9.17 15.94
C ASN A 148 -12.39 10.05 14.78
N ALA A 149 -11.76 11.21 14.57
CA ALA A 149 -12.09 12.14 13.49
C ALA A 149 -11.56 11.70 12.10
N ASP A 150 -10.71 10.68 12.03
CA ASP A 150 -10.18 10.18 10.76
C ASP A 150 -11.24 9.38 10.00
N PRO A 151 -11.52 9.71 8.72
CA PRO A 151 -12.56 9.04 7.94
C PRO A 151 -12.21 7.60 7.57
N PHE A 152 -10.93 7.22 7.59
CA PHE A 152 -10.46 5.88 7.20
C PHE A 152 -9.89 5.08 8.37
N LYS A 153 -10.27 5.42 9.60
CA LYS A 153 -9.85 4.67 10.79
C LYS A 153 -10.27 3.20 10.76
N ASP A 154 -11.40 2.87 10.12
CA ASP A 154 -11.94 1.51 10.05
C ASP A 154 -11.10 0.59 9.13
N ASN A 155 -10.20 1.17 8.32
CA ASN A 155 -9.26 0.40 7.51
C ASN A 155 -8.08 -0.15 8.32
N LEU A 156 -7.90 0.32 9.56
CA LEU A 156 -6.86 -0.20 10.46
C LEU A 156 -7.24 -1.58 11.00
N MET A 157 -6.29 -2.49 10.91
CA MET A 157 -6.42 -3.84 11.43
C MET A 157 -5.23 -4.18 12.33
N VAL A 158 -5.46 -5.03 13.33
CA VAL A 158 -4.37 -5.60 14.12
C VAL A 158 -3.83 -6.84 13.41
N VAL A 159 -2.51 -6.94 13.32
CA VAL A 159 -1.80 -8.14 12.86
C VAL A 159 -0.79 -8.56 13.92
N ILE A 160 -0.64 -9.88 14.09
CA ILE A 160 0.34 -10.49 14.98
C ILE A 160 1.32 -11.26 14.11
N PHE A 161 2.59 -10.90 14.14
CA PHE A 161 3.65 -11.60 13.43
C PHE A 161 4.21 -12.76 14.27
N GLN A 162 4.74 -13.77 13.58
CA GLN A 162 5.48 -14.90 14.18
C GLN A 162 6.98 -14.63 14.31
N PHE A 163 7.39 -13.38 14.08
CA PHE A 163 8.79 -12.95 14.04
C PHE A 163 8.92 -11.52 14.58
N ASP A 164 10.08 -11.18 15.13
CA ASP A 164 10.38 -9.84 15.63
C ASP A 164 10.64 -8.84 14.49
N LEU A 165 10.97 -7.59 14.83
CA LEU A 165 11.30 -6.60 13.82
C LEU A 165 12.59 -6.98 13.08
N ILE A 166 13.63 -7.44 13.79
CA ILE A 166 14.93 -7.75 13.18
C ILE A 166 14.78 -8.84 12.12
N SER A 167 14.05 -9.91 12.45
CA SER A 167 13.75 -11.01 11.53
C SER A 167 12.93 -10.53 10.33
N GLN A 168 11.98 -9.60 10.52
CA GLN A 168 11.25 -8.98 9.40
C GLN A 168 12.19 -8.23 8.45
N ILE A 169 13.11 -7.40 8.97
CA ILE A 169 14.08 -6.67 8.15
C ILE A 169 14.96 -7.66 7.38
N LEU A 170 15.45 -8.69 8.05
CA LEU A 170 16.31 -9.70 7.46
C LEU A 170 15.61 -10.47 6.33
N LEU A 171 14.33 -10.80 6.51
CA LEU A 171 13.49 -11.42 5.47
C LEU A 171 13.37 -10.52 4.24
N VAL A 172 13.13 -9.22 4.44
CA VAL A 172 13.02 -8.25 3.33
C VAL A 172 14.35 -8.06 2.61
N LEU A 173 15.46 -7.96 3.35
CA LEU A 173 16.80 -7.82 2.76
C LEU A 173 17.18 -9.05 1.92
N ARG A 174 16.84 -10.25 2.40
CA ARG A 174 17.08 -11.52 1.70
C ARG A 174 16.18 -11.71 0.48
N ALA A 175 14.93 -11.29 0.57
CA ALA A 175 14.01 -11.32 -0.58
C ALA A 175 14.49 -10.41 -1.74
N GLY A 176 15.34 -9.42 -1.46
CA GLY A 176 15.96 -8.56 -2.46
C GLY A 176 17.31 -9.06 -3.00
N SER A 177 17.90 -10.10 -2.41
CA SER A 177 19.12 -10.74 -2.91
C SER A 177 18.76 -11.94 -3.79
N GLU A 178 19.36 -12.06 -4.97
CA GLU A 178 19.17 -13.20 -5.90
C GLU A 178 19.77 -14.53 -5.38
N ASP A 179 20.27 -14.56 -4.14
CA ASP A 179 20.90 -15.74 -3.54
C ASP A 179 19.87 -16.79 -3.06
N GLU A 180 19.89 -17.95 -3.72
CA GLU A 180 19.31 -19.28 -3.41
C GLU A 180 18.14 -19.38 -2.39
N PRO A 181 16.97 -19.94 -2.79
CA PRO A 181 15.77 -20.05 -1.96
C PRO A 181 15.80 -21.16 -0.90
N ASN A 182 16.90 -21.89 -0.73
CA ASN A 182 16.91 -23.20 -0.04
C ASN A 182 17.22 -23.19 1.46
N ASN A 183 17.31 -22.04 2.14
CA ASN A 183 17.51 -21.99 3.60
C ASN A 183 16.60 -20.94 4.28
N VAL A 184 15.37 -20.80 3.80
CA VAL A 184 14.36 -19.93 4.44
C VAL A 184 13.67 -20.73 5.54
N LEU A 185 14.36 -20.96 6.66
CA LEU A 185 13.62 -21.08 7.91
C LEU A 185 13.24 -19.64 8.30
N PRO A 186 11.94 -19.33 8.46
CA PRO A 186 11.59 -18.15 9.23
C PRO A 186 12.31 -18.31 10.57
N ILE A 187 12.99 -17.26 11.01
CA ILE A 187 13.46 -17.21 12.39
C ILE A 187 12.17 -17.07 13.22
N GLU A 188 11.51 -18.19 13.45
CA GLU A 188 10.38 -18.32 14.36
C GLU A 188 10.97 -18.19 15.75
N ASP A 189 10.97 -16.97 16.27
CA ASP A 189 11.36 -16.73 17.64
C ASP A 189 10.19 -17.09 18.55
N LYS A 190 10.15 -18.35 19.01
CA LYS A 190 9.01 -18.90 19.77
C LYS A 190 8.77 -18.18 21.11
N ASN A 191 9.71 -17.34 21.55
CA ASN A 191 9.61 -16.57 22.79
C ASN A 191 9.29 -15.08 22.58
N LEU A 192 8.65 -14.73 21.47
CA LEU A 192 8.15 -13.37 21.24
C LEU A 192 7.08 -12.97 22.26
N SER A 193 7.24 -11.79 22.84
CA SER A 193 6.13 -11.13 23.53
C SER A 193 5.07 -10.66 22.52
N GLY A 194 3.83 -10.55 22.98
CA GLY A 194 2.74 -9.96 22.21
C GLY A 194 3.06 -8.54 21.73
N PHE A 195 3.85 -7.80 22.52
CA PHE A 195 4.34 -6.48 22.16
C PHE A 195 5.28 -6.52 20.95
N GLU A 196 6.26 -7.42 20.93
CA GLU A 196 7.19 -7.56 19.79
C GLU A 196 6.47 -8.09 18.55
N ALA A 197 5.50 -8.98 18.72
CA ALA A 197 4.72 -9.56 17.63
C ALA A 197 3.65 -8.60 17.06
N PHE A 198 3.22 -7.60 17.81
CA PHE A 198 2.13 -6.70 17.42
C PHE A 198 2.51 -5.75 16.28
N CYS A 199 1.58 -5.58 15.34
CA CYS A 199 1.67 -4.57 14.29
C CYS A 199 0.27 -4.08 13.87
N LEU A 200 0.24 -2.91 13.22
CA LEU A 200 -0.93 -2.41 12.52
C LEU A 200 -0.86 -2.79 11.04
N ASP A 201 -2.01 -3.05 10.43
CA ASP A 201 -2.19 -3.21 9.01
C ASP A 201 -3.24 -2.21 8.51
N TYR A 202 -3.18 -1.86 7.23
CA TYR A 202 -4.09 -0.89 6.63
C TYR A 202 -4.65 -1.47 5.34
N ARG A 203 -5.92 -1.85 5.37
CA ARG A 203 -6.59 -2.48 4.23
C ARG A 203 -7.29 -1.44 3.39
N VAL A 204 -6.83 -1.31 2.15
CA VAL A 204 -7.47 -0.48 1.13
C VAL A 204 -8.11 -1.36 0.07
N GLY A 205 -9.24 -0.89 -0.45
CA GLY A 205 -9.88 -1.52 -1.60
C GLY A 205 -9.30 -1.04 -2.92
N TRP A 206 -9.64 -1.76 -3.98
CA TRP A 206 -9.41 -1.30 -5.34
C TRP A 206 -10.05 0.07 -5.59
N PRO A 207 -9.36 1.04 -6.22
CA PRO A 207 -8.04 0.94 -6.87
C PRO A 207 -6.87 1.51 -6.05
N ILE A 208 -7.06 1.82 -4.77
CA ILE A 208 -6.06 2.50 -3.94
C ILE A 208 -4.90 1.56 -3.58
N ASP A 209 -5.16 0.26 -3.54
CA ASP A 209 -4.18 -0.82 -3.42
C ASP A 209 -3.11 -0.83 -4.53
N LEU A 210 -3.37 -0.20 -5.69
CA LEU A 210 -2.37 0.00 -6.74
C LEU A 210 -1.20 0.89 -6.30
N VAL A 211 -1.46 1.81 -5.37
CA VAL A 211 -0.47 2.76 -4.83
C VAL A 211 -0.04 2.32 -3.43
N LEU A 212 -1.01 2.03 -2.56
CA LEU A 212 -0.79 1.47 -1.22
C LEU A 212 -0.76 -0.06 -1.31
N ASN A 213 0.20 -0.57 -2.09
CA ASN A 213 0.37 -1.99 -2.28
C ASN A 213 1.00 -2.67 -1.05
N ARG A 214 1.08 -4.00 -1.08
CA ARG A 214 1.61 -4.80 0.03
C ARG A 214 3.07 -4.41 0.36
N GLN A 215 3.90 -4.19 -0.65
CA GLN A 215 5.31 -3.82 -0.46
C GLN A 215 5.47 -2.48 0.26
N VAL A 216 4.66 -1.47 -0.10
CA VAL A 216 4.64 -0.16 0.57
C VAL A 216 4.16 -0.31 2.00
N MET A 217 3.08 -1.07 2.22
CA MET A 217 2.55 -1.28 3.58
C MET A 217 3.51 -2.05 4.48
N ASP A 218 4.24 -3.04 3.97
CA ASP A 218 5.30 -3.74 4.72
C ASP A 218 6.39 -2.79 5.23
N ARG A 219 6.79 -1.82 4.41
CA ARG A 219 7.77 -0.79 4.80
C ARG A 219 7.21 0.12 5.90
N TYR A 220 5.95 0.55 5.78
CA TYR A 220 5.29 1.33 6.83
C TYR A 220 5.14 0.54 8.13
N GLN A 221 4.85 -0.76 8.05
CA GLN A 221 4.78 -1.65 9.21
C GLN A 221 6.11 -1.73 9.96
N MET A 222 7.22 -1.88 9.24
CA MET A 222 8.56 -1.88 9.84
C MET A 222 8.85 -0.57 10.57
N LEU A 223 8.54 0.57 9.94
CA LEU A 223 8.70 1.89 10.56
C LEU A 223 7.83 2.02 11.82
N PHE A 224 6.56 1.62 11.74
CA PHE A 224 5.64 1.65 12.87
C PHE A 224 6.14 0.80 14.04
N ARG A 225 6.55 -0.45 13.81
CA ARG A 225 7.07 -1.33 14.87
C ARG A 225 8.28 -0.73 15.57
N HIS A 226 9.18 -0.08 14.82
CA HIS A 226 10.33 0.62 15.39
C HIS A 226 9.90 1.80 16.28
N LEU A 227 9.02 2.67 15.77
CA LEU A 227 8.50 3.82 16.52
C LEU A 227 7.73 3.40 17.77
N LEU A 228 6.93 2.33 17.67
CA LEU A 228 6.18 1.77 18.78
C LEU A 228 7.11 1.26 19.89
N TYR A 229 8.20 0.57 19.51
CA TYR A 229 9.21 0.11 20.46
C TYR A 229 9.87 1.27 21.21
N CYS A 230 10.29 2.32 20.49
CA CYS A 230 10.82 3.54 21.10
C CYS A 230 9.83 4.17 22.09
N LYS A 231 8.55 4.25 21.71
CA LYS A 231 7.48 4.77 22.57
C LYS A 231 7.27 3.92 23.81
N HIS A 232 7.39 2.60 23.70
CA HIS A 232 7.26 1.69 24.84
C HIS A 232 8.41 1.83 25.83
N VAL A 233 9.65 1.89 25.36
CA VAL A 233 10.83 2.10 26.21
C VAL A 233 10.77 3.45 26.92
N GLU A 234 10.40 4.52 26.21
CA GLU A 234 10.17 5.84 26.82
C GLU A 234 9.20 5.75 28.00
N ARG A 235 8.07 5.08 27.83
CA ARG A 235 7.05 4.92 28.89
C ARG A 235 7.56 4.11 30.07
N LEU A 236 8.33 3.04 29.83
CA LEU A 236 8.90 2.24 30.91
C LEU A 236 9.84 3.08 31.78
N LEU A 237 10.65 3.93 31.16
CA LEU A 237 11.59 4.82 31.86
C LEU A 237 10.88 5.94 32.64
N CYS A 238 9.76 6.46 32.12
CA CYS A 238 8.98 7.49 32.81
C CYS A 238 8.11 6.94 33.96
N ASN A 239 7.79 5.64 33.93
CA ASN A 239 6.98 4.97 34.96
C ASN A 239 7.83 4.32 36.08
N SER A 240 9.16 4.36 35.96
CA SER A 240 10.12 3.92 36.98
C SER A 240 10.66 5.09 37.80
#